data_AF-A0A4E9F020-F1
#
_entry.id   AF-A0A4E9F020-F1
#
_cell.length_a   1.000
_cell.length_b   1.000
_cell.length_c   1.000
_cell.angle_alpha   90.00
_cell.angle_beta   90.00
_cell.angle_gamma   90.00
#
_symmetry.space_group_name_H-M   'P 1'
#
loop_
_entity.id
_entity.type
_entity.pdbx_description
1 polymer ?
#
loop_
_entity_poly.entity_id
_entity_poly.type
_entity_poly.pdbx_seq_one_letter_code
_entity_poly.pdbx_strand_id
1 'polypeptide(L)'
;MEESGIPSAIGDDECEKRKKRGPVGKLFFKVGERMGIVEQTRLAPEFVTEIEKYYKYQEDVDKLVDRLEIVLQNDETVLRSGNIECSEKTDPYEIFAQNINAFRSFHPENAQVSLTEAEAVVKRLAIMNREMQSKGRRSIHKMRQFVTHEKLAMTEAQKKLMQARDTMDAARHDLKHARTTEMVEEKGKYYERMVREFDQQAARVAAFPEHLPADKEEHQKELFDYFETLGNFHQNANLLLEEHLPLMKIPPTVTVTNPRQQ
;
A
#
# COMPACT_ATOMS: atom_id res chain seq x y z
N MET A 1 87.46 25.74 -21.75
CA MET A 1 86.31 26.66 -21.90
C MET A 1 85.10 25.74 -22.01
N GLU A 2 84.80 25.04 -20.91
CA GLU A 2 83.88 25.46 -19.82
C GLU A 2 82.44 25.23 -20.29
N GLU A 3 81.88 24.06 -19.95
CA GLU A 3 81.04 23.82 -18.75
C GLU A 3 79.64 24.42 -18.91
N SER A 4 78.51 23.84 -18.52
CA SER A 4 78.05 22.54 -18.02
C SER A 4 76.59 22.79 -17.62
N GLY A 5 75.72 21.77 -17.65
CA GLY A 5 74.53 21.76 -16.79
C GLY A 5 73.17 21.66 -17.50
N ILE A 6 72.62 20.45 -17.53
CA ILE A 6 71.16 20.18 -17.57
C ILE A 6 70.70 20.09 -16.09
N PRO A 7 69.41 20.32 -15.73
CA PRO A 7 68.52 19.17 -15.58
C PRO A 7 67.02 19.40 -15.91
N SER A 8 66.35 18.26 -16.08
CA SER A 8 64.92 17.94 -16.28
C SER A 8 63.85 18.74 -15.51
N ALA A 9 62.65 18.85 -16.09
CA ALA A 9 61.38 18.38 -15.51
C ALA A 9 60.20 18.55 -16.49
N ILE A 10 59.35 17.54 -16.53
CA ILE A 10 58.09 17.37 -17.29
C ILE A 10 56.94 17.95 -16.43
N GLY A 11 55.99 18.66 -17.07
CA GLY A 11 54.71 19.11 -16.50
C GLY A 11 54.18 20.30 -17.32
N ASP A 12 52.90 20.50 -17.60
CA ASP A 12 51.66 19.81 -17.27
C ASP A 12 50.69 20.20 -18.38
N ASP A 13 50.12 19.23 -19.08
CA ASP A 13 49.06 19.41 -20.08
C ASP A 13 47.88 18.58 -19.59
N GLU A 14 46.83 19.23 -19.07
CA GLU A 14 45.44 18.75 -18.95
C GLU A 14 44.68 19.63 -17.94
N CYS A 15 44.18 20.78 -18.40
CA CYS A 15 43.14 21.52 -17.69
C CYS A 15 42.20 22.15 -18.72
N GLU A 16 41.00 21.59 -18.85
CA GLU A 16 39.72 22.26 -19.16
C GLU A 16 38.78 21.36 -19.98
N LYS A 17 37.95 20.57 -19.28
CA LYS A 17 36.65 20.06 -19.79
C LYS A 17 35.78 19.49 -18.65
N ARG A 18 35.63 20.22 -17.55
CA ARG A 18 34.64 19.88 -16.50
C ARG A 18 33.24 20.38 -16.90
N LYS A 19 32.51 19.59 -17.67
CA LYS A 19 31.06 19.78 -17.88
C LYS A 19 30.31 19.56 -16.56
N LYS A 20 29.53 20.58 -16.17
CA LYS A 20 28.71 20.67 -14.97
C LYS A 20 27.76 19.47 -14.83
N ARG A 21 28.05 18.56 -13.88
CA ARG A 21 27.07 17.62 -13.33
C ARG A 21 26.14 18.40 -12.38
N GLY A 22 24.83 18.30 -12.59
CA GLY A 22 23.82 18.95 -11.75
C GLY A 22 23.84 18.44 -10.29
N PRO A 23 23.12 19.10 -9.36
CA PRO A 23 23.16 18.79 -7.92
C PRO A 23 22.84 17.33 -7.59
N VAL A 24 21.95 16.71 -8.39
CA VAL A 24 21.58 15.30 -8.29
C VAL A 24 22.80 14.40 -8.47
N GLY A 25 23.64 14.64 -9.49
CA GLY A 25 24.78 13.76 -9.82
C GLY A 25 25.96 13.74 -8.85
N LYS A 26 25.96 14.57 -7.80
CA LYS A 26 27.02 14.58 -6.75
C LYS A 26 26.68 13.71 -5.54
N LEU A 27 25.45 13.25 -5.39
CA LEU A 27 24.98 12.51 -4.21
C LEU A 27 24.96 10.98 -4.37
N PHE A 28 25.17 10.43 -5.57
CA PHE A 28 24.78 9.03 -5.84
C PHE A 28 25.89 7.97 -5.87
N PHE A 29 27.18 8.27 -5.72
CA PHE A 29 28.20 7.23 -6.00
C PHE A 29 29.44 7.23 -5.12
N LYS A 30 29.72 6.03 -4.59
CA LYS A 30 31.05 5.56 -4.20
C LYS A 30 31.47 4.48 -5.20
N VAL A 31 32.52 4.72 -5.97
CA VAL A 31 33.08 3.75 -6.93
C VAL A 31 33.58 2.52 -6.15
N GLY A 32 33.16 1.32 -6.59
CA GLY A 32 33.14 0.08 -5.80
C GLY A 32 34.43 -0.74 -5.74
N GLU A 33 34.41 -1.70 -4.81
CA GLU A 33 35.40 -2.77 -4.61
C GLU A 33 35.29 -3.84 -5.73
N ARG A 34 36.42 -4.44 -6.13
CA ARG A 34 36.48 -5.48 -7.18
C ARG A 34 35.74 -6.75 -6.74
N MET A 35 34.70 -7.14 -7.48
CA MET A 35 34.04 -8.44 -7.36
C MET A 35 34.00 -9.07 -8.76
N GLY A 36 35.05 -9.83 -9.10
CA GLY A 36 35.29 -10.32 -10.46
C GLY A 36 36.03 -9.33 -11.35
N ILE A 37 36.04 -9.59 -12.67
CA ILE A 37 36.74 -8.77 -13.68
C ILE A 37 36.07 -7.38 -13.83
N VAL A 38 34.79 -7.27 -13.46
CA VAL A 38 33.99 -6.03 -13.59
C VAL A 38 33.87 -5.32 -12.25
N GLU A 39 34.30 -4.06 -12.18
CA GLU A 39 34.01 -3.18 -11.03
C GLU A 39 32.53 -2.81 -11.03
N GLN A 40 31.79 -3.25 -10.01
CA GLN A 40 30.37 -2.95 -9.85
C GLN A 40 30.15 -1.59 -9.17
N THR A 41 29.23 -0.81 -9.71
CA THR A 41 28.78 0.45 -9.10
C THR A 41 27.91 0.15 -7.88
N ARG A 42 28.29 0.65 -6.70
CA ARG A 42 27.43 0.58 -5.51
C ARG A 42 26.47 1.77 -5.48
N LEU A 43 25.23 1.50 -5.10
CA LEU A 43 24.28 2.56 -4.75
C LEU A 43 24.75 3.27 -3.47
N ALA A 44 24.49 4.57 -3.36
CA ALA A 44 24.78 5.33 -2.15
C ALA A 44 24.04 4.71 -0.94
N PRO A 45 24.68 4.54 0.23
CA PRO A 45 24.04 3.96 1.41
C PRO A 45 22.75 4.71 1.83
N GLU A 46 22.73 6.03 1.69
CA GLU A 46 21.58 6.88 2.01
C GLU A 46 20.39 6.54 1.10
N PHE A 47 20.64 6.31 -0.19
CA PHE A 47 19.63 5.90 -1.14
C PHE A 47 19.05 4.52 -0.82
N VAL A 48 19.90 3.55 -0.46
CA VAL A 48 19.46 2.23 -0.02
C VAL A 48 18.60 2.34 1.24
N THR A 49 19.01 3.16 2.20
CA THR A 49 18.27 3.39 3.45
C THR A 49 16.88 3.97 3.21
N GLU A 50 16.72 4.92 2.28
CA GLU A 50 15.39 5.47 1.95
C GLU A 50 14.48 4.45 1.26
N ILE A 51 15.04 3.59 0.39
CA ILE A 51 14.29 2.48 -0.22
C ILE A 51 13.82 1.49 0.84
N GLU A 52 14.68 1.13 1.79
CA GLU A 52 14.33 0.22 2.89
C GLU A 52 13.22 0.79 3.77
N LYS A 53 13.28 2.09 4.09
CA LYS A 53 12.20 2.79 4.82
C LYS A 53 10.88 2.75 4.06
N TYR A 54 10.92 2.96 2.74
CA TYR A 54 9.73 2.91 1.89
C TYR A 54 9.11 1.51 1.90
N TYR A 55 9.90 0.44 1.69
CA TYR A 55 9.40 -0.93 1.75
C TYR A 55 8.84 -1.31 3.12
N LYS A 56 9.49 -0.87 4.20
CA LYS A 56 8.97 -1.09 5.56
C LYS A 56 7.61 -0.42 5.75
N TYR A 57 7.45 0.81 5.27
CA TYR A 57 6.16 1.48 5.32
C TYR A 57 5.10 0.76 4.49
N GLN A 58 5.45 0.28 3.28
CA GLN A 58 4.53 -0.53 2.47
C GLN A 58 4.08 -1.79 3.22
N GLU A 59 4.99 -2.52 3.86
CA GLU A 59 4.65 -3.71 4.65
C GLU A 59 3.72 -3.38 5.83
N ASP A 60 3.96 -2.24 6.50
CA ASP A 60 3.12 -1.79 7.62
C ASP A 60 1.71 -1.39 7.14
N VAL A 61 1.58 -0.73 5.99
CA VAL A 61 0.27 -0.39 5.39
C VAL A 61 -0.46 -1.64 4.90
N ASP A 62 0.23 -2.62 4.30
CA ASP A 62 -0.32 -3.91 3.87
C ASP A 62 -1.03 -4.62 5.05
N LYS A 63 -0.31 -4.77 6.16
CA LYS A 63 -0.86 -5.34 7.40
C LYS A 63 -1.99 -4.52 8.01
N LEU A 64 -1.95 -3.20 7.85
CA LEU A 64 -3.00 -2.31 8.36
C LEU A 64 -4.28 -2.48 7.54
N VAL A 65 -4.19 -2.50 6.21
CA VAL A 65 -5.31 -2.74 5.31
C VAL A 65 -6.00 -4.06 5.65
N ASP A 66 -5.23 -5.16 5.79
CA ASP A 66 -5.79 -6.46 6.18
C ASP A 66 -6.62 -6.39 7.47
N ARG A 67 -6.12 -5.67 8.48
CA ARG A 67 -6.81 -5.51 9.77
C ARG A 67 -8.07 -4.66 9.67
N LEU A 68 -8.05 -3.61 8.85
CA LEU A 68 -9.22 -2.76 8.62
C LEU A 68 -10.30 -3.51 7.83
N GLU A 69 -9.91 -4.29 6.83
CA GLU A 69 -10.85 -5.08 6.02
C GLU A 69 -11.58 -6.13 6.85
N ILE A 70 -10.89 -6.83 7.76
CA ILE A 70 -11.51 -7.82 8.67
C ILE A 70 -12.62 -7.20 9.53
N VAL A 71 -12.44 -5.96 10.00
CA VAL A 71 -13.46 -5.28 10.81
C VAL A 71 -14.71 -4.94 10.01
N LEU A 72 -14.58 -4.61 8.72
CA LEU A 72 -15.72 -4.34 7.83
C LEU A 72 -16.42 -5.63 7.38
N GLN A 73 -15.65 -6.71 7.19
CA GLN A 73 -16.12 -7.97 6.65
C GLN A 73 -15.48 -9.15 7.39
N ASN A 74 -16.25 -9.77 8.29
CA ASN A 74 -15.78 -10.88 9.10
C ASN A 74 -15.73 -12.22 8.33
N ASP A 75 -16.31 -12.29 7.12
CA ASP A 75 -16.25 -13.50 6.28
C ASP A 75 -14.97 -13.55 5.45
N GLU A 76 -14.04 -14.42 5.85
CA GLU A 76 -12.78 -14.65 5.12
C GLU A 76 -12.97 -15.06 3.67
N THR A 77 -14.07 -15.74 3.32
CA THR A 77 -14.30 -16.18 1.93
C THR A 77 -14.59 -14.99 1.02
N VAL A 78 -15.30 -13.98 1.53
CA VAL A 78 -15.56 -12.73 0.84
C VAL A 78 -14.27 -11.93 0.69
N LEU A 79 -13.48 -11.80 1.76
CA LEU A 79 -12.19 -11.09 1.74
C LEU A 79 -11.19 -11.73 0.76
N ARG A 80 -11.10 -13.06 0.71
CA ARG A 80 -10.22 -13.77 -0.25
C ARG A 80 -10.56 -13.49 -1.72
N SER A 81 -11.78 -13.06 -2.01
CA SER A 81 -12.18 -12.62 -3.36
C SER A 81 -11.80 -11.15 -3.67
N GLY A 82 -11.20 -10.44 -2.72
CA GLY A 82 -10.86 -9.01 -2.81
C GLY A 82 -12.04 -8.07 -2.55
N ASN A 83 -13.17 -8.62 -2.09
CA ASN A 83 -14.41 -7.88 -1.82
C ASN A 83 -14.58 -7.62 -0.32
N ILE A 84 -15.32 -6.57 0.00
CA ILE A 84 -15.71 -6.21 1.38
C ILE A 84 -17.23 -6.27 1.53
N GLU A 85 -17.97 -5.90 0.49
CA GLU A 85 -19.44 -5.82 0.52
C GLU A 85 -20.04 -7.23 0.46
N CYS A 86 -20.98 -7.54 1.35
CA CYS A 86 -21.76 -8.77 1.29
C CYS A 86 -22.58 -8.83 -0.01
N SER A 87 -22.73 -10.00 -0.62
CA SER A 87 -23.76 -10.21 -1.66
C SER A 87 -25.17 -10.17 -1.08
N GLU A 88 -26.19 -9.94 -1.90
CA GLU A 88 -27.59 -9.99 -1.45
C GLU A 88 -27.92 -11.32 -0.73
N LYS A 89 -28.66 -11.24 0.38
CA LYS A 89 -29.11 -12.37 1.22
C LYS A 89 -28.01 -13.12 1.98
N THR A 90 -26.76 -12.67 1.91
CA THR A 90 -25.63 -13.27 2.65
C THR A 90 -25.16 -12.42 3.82
N ASP A 91 -25.74 -11.24 4.02
CA ASP A 91 -25.43 -10.42 5.19
C ASP A 91 -25.91 -11.14 6.47
N PRO A 92 -25.11 -11.16 7.57
CA PRO A 92 -25.50 -11.84 8.81
C PRO A 92 -26.85 -11.37 9.37
N TYR A 93 -27.16 -10.07 9.27
CA TYR A 93 -28.45 -9.54 9.70
C TYR A 93 -29.57 -9.99 8.76
N GLU A 94 -29.35 -10.03 7.44
CA GLU A 94 -30.36 -10.59 6.51
C GLU A 94 -30.66 -12.06 6.79
N ILE A 95 -29.62 -12.87 7.03
CA ILE A 95 -29.77 -14.28 7.40
C ILE A 95 -30.56 -14.38 8.72
N PHE A 96 -30.28 -13.52 9.69
CA PHE A 96 -31.01 -13.51 10.95
C PHE A 96 -32.49 -13.12 10.77
N ALA A 97 -32.79 -12.10 9.98
CA ALA A 97 -34.16 -11.69 9.67
C ALA A 97 -34.95 -12.81 8.97
N GLN A 98 -34.32 -13.52 8.02
CA GLN A 98 -34.94 -14.68 7.35
C GLN A 98 -35.30 -15.78 8.36
N ASN A 99 -34.41 -16.06 9.32
CA ASN A 99 -34.68 -17.03 10.37
C ASN A 99 -35.84 -16.59 11.27
N ILE A 100 -35.86 -15.32 11.73
CA ILE A 100 -36.98 -14.79 12.55
C ILE A 100 -38.32 -14.99 11.83
N ASN A 101 -38.38 -14.68 10.54
CA ASN A 101 -39.58 -14.87 9.73
C ASN A 101 -40.00 -16.36 9.65
N ALA A 102 -39.05 -17.26 9.41
CA ALA A 102 -39.31 -18.69 9.34
C ALA A 102 -39.85 -19.26 10.67
N PHE A 103 -39.31 -18.81 11.80
CA PHE A 103 -39.72 -19.27 13.12
C PHE A 103 -41.03 -18.66 13.63
N ARG A 104 -41.48 -17.53 13.07
CA ARG A 104 -42.66 -16.79 13.54
C ARG A 104 -43.91 -17.66 13.69
N SER A 105 -44.17 -18.54 12.72
CA SER A 105 -45.38 -19.38 12.69
C SER A 105 -45.47 -20.39 13.85
N PHE A 106 -44.35 -20.68 14.52
CA PHE A 106 -44.29 -21.60 15.65
C PHE A 106 -44.61 -20.94 17.00
N HIS A 107 -44.84 -19.62 17.02
CA HIS A 107 -45.12 -18.84 18.22
C HIS A 107 -46.58 -18.39 18.30
N PRO A 108 -47.12 -18.17 19.52
CA PRO A 108 -48.47 -17.63 19.69
C PRO A 108 -48.58 -16.21 19.11
N GLU A 109 -49.78 -15.82 18.70
CA GLU A 109 -50.06 -14.58 17.96
C GLU A 109 -49.50 -13.32 18.65
N ASN A 110 -49.57 -13.25 19.98
CA ASN A 110 -49.00 -12.16 20.77
C ASN A 110 -47.48 -12.03 20.62
N ALA A 111 -46.75 -13.14 20.49
CA ALA A 111 -45.31 -13.14 20.25
C ALA A 111 -44.96 -12.89 18.78
N GLN A 112 -45.85 -13.23 17.84
CA GLN A 112 -45.63 -12.98 16.40
C GLN A 112 -45.51 -11.49 16.09
N VAL A 113 -46.23 -10.62 16.80
CA VAL A 113 -46.12 -9.16 16.67
C VAL A 113 -44.70 -8.70 17.01
N SER A 114 -44.16 -9.11 18.17
CA SER A 114 -42.79 -8.76 18.57
C SER A 114 -41.73 -9.33 17.61
N LEU A 115 -41.94 -10.54 17.07
CA LEU A 115 -41.06 -11.12 16.06
C LEU A 115 -41.14 -10.40 14.71
N THR A 116 -42.26 -9.76 14.39
CA THR A 116 -42.40 -8.90 13.19
C THR A 116 -41.57 -7.64 13.35
N GLU A 117 -41.62 -7.03 14.54
CA GLU A 117 -40.80 -5.87 14.86
C GLU A 117 -39.30 -6.20 14.86
N ALA A 118 -38.92 -7.32 15.47
CA ALA A 118 -37.55 -7.81 15.48
C ALA A 118 -37.02 -8.06 14.06
N GLU A 119 -37.81 -8.69 13.19
CA GLU A 119 -37.45 -8.88 11.78
C GLU A 119 -37.18 -7.53 11.09
N ALA A 120 -38.06 -6.54 11.29
CA ALA A 120 -37.94 -5.23 10.66
C ALA A 120 -36.68 -4.48 11.12
N VAL A 121 -36.34 -4.52 12.40
CA VAL A 121 -35.12 -3.91 12.94
C VAL A 121 -33.87 -4.57 12.38
N VAL A 122 -33.84 -5.90 12.36
CA VAL A 122 -32.69 -6.65 11.85
C VAL A 122 -32.50 -6.39 10.34
N LYS A 123 -33.58 -6.28 9.55
CA LYS A 123 -33.48 -5.86 8.14
C LYS A 123 -32.88 -4.47 7.97
N ARG A 124 -33.21 -3.51 8.85
CA ARG A 124 -32.61 -2.17 8.83
C ARG A 124 -31.12 -2.22 9.19
N LEU A 125 -30.73 -3.02 10.18
CA LEU A 125 -29.33 -3.25 10.52
C LEU A 125 -28.54 -3.81 9.34
N ALA A 126 -29.13 -4.71 8.53
CA ALA A 126 -28.49 -5.22 7.33
C ALA A 126 -28.20 -4.13 6.29
N ILE A 127 -29.16 -3.24 6.04
CA ILE A 127 -28.98 -2.09 5.12
C ILE A 127 -27.83 -1.21 5.61
N MET A 128 -27.82 -0.90 6.91
CA MET A 128 -26.77 -0.08 7.53
C MET A 128 -25.40 -0.76 7.47
N ASN A 129 -25.34 -2.08 7.65
CA ASN A 129 -24.10 -2.85 7.58
C ASN A 129 -23.51 -2.83 6.17
N ARG A 130 -24.34 -3.02 5.14
CA ARG A 130 -23.92 -2.90 3.73
C ARG A 130 -23.41 -1.51 3.40
N GLU A 131 -24.09 -0.48 3.89
CA GLU A 131 -23.67 0.90 3.69
C GLU A 131 -22.32 1.18 4.37
N MET A 132 -22.14 0.69 5.60
CA MET A 132 -20.86 0.75 6.33
C MET A 132 -19.75 0.03 5.57
N GLN A 133 -19.98 -1.17 5.06
CA GLN A 133 -18.99 -1.90 4.24
C GLN A 133 -18.59 -1.11 3.00
N SER A 134 -19.57 -0.56 2.27
CA SER A 134 -19.32 0.20 1.05
C SER A 134 -18.57 1.52 1.33
N LYS A 135 -18.96 2.25 2.38
CA LYS A 135 -18.29 3.48 2.83
C LYS A 135 -16.88 3.16 3.35
N GLY A 136 -16.75 2.16 4.21
CA GLY A 136 -15.48 1.74 4.78
C GLY A 136 -14.48 1.31 3.71
N ARG A 137 -14.93 0.58 2.67
CA ARG A 137 -14.10 0.24 1.50
C ARG A 137 -13.58 1.48 0.78
N ARG A 138 -14.42 2.51 0.61
CA ARG A 138 -14.02 3.78 0.00
C ARG A 138 -13.04 4.55 0.88
N SER A 139 -13.25 4.53 2.20
CA SER A 139 -12.40 5.23 3.16
C SER A 139 -10.97 4.72 3.20
N ILE A 140 -10.69 3.48 2.77
CA ILE A 140 -9.33 2.89 2.74
C ILE A 140 -8.81 2.67 1.29
N HIS A 141 -9.44 3.33 0.31
CA HIS A 141 -9.21 3.05 -1.10
C HIS A 141 -7.75 3.25 -1.54
N LYS A 142 -7.13 4.33 -1.08
CA LYS A 142 -5.78 4.73 -1.48
C LYS A 142 -4.73 3.88 -0.78
N MET A 143 -4.93 3.54 0.50
CA MET A 143 -4.11 2.52 1.16
C MET A 143 -4.14 1.18 0.39
N ARG A 144 -5.32 0.73 -0.07
CA ARG A 144 -5.45 -0.49 -0.91
C ARG A 144 -4.72 -0.34 -2.25
N GLN A 145 -4.83 0.83 -2.89
CA GLN A 145 -4.12 1.11 -4.13
C GLN A 145 -2.60 1.13 -3.92
N PHE A 146 -2.13 1.72 -2.83
CA PHE A 146 -0.73 1.82 -2.46
C PHE A 146 -0.09 0.42 -2.31
N VAL A 147 -0.75 -0.48 -1.57
CA VAL A 147 -0.18 -1.83 -1.34
C VAL A 147 -0.26 -2.73 -2.58
N THR A 148 -1.21 -2.48 -3.48
CA THR A 148 -1.40 -3.29 -4.70
C THR A 148 -0.59 -2.78 -5.89
N HIS A 149 -0.67 -1.48 -6.18
CA HIS A 149 -0.13 -0.87 -7.41
C HIS A 149 1.25 -0.26 -7.17
N GLU A 150 1.42 0.55 -6.12
CA GLU A 150 2.70 1.24 -5.85
C GLU A 150 3.81 0.23 -5.49
N LYS A 151 3.48 -0.83 -4.75
CA LYS A 151 4.40 -1.95 -4.45
C LYS A 151 4.93 -2.60 -5.72
N LEU A 152 4.05 -2.87 -6.69
CA LEU A 152 4.43 -3.45 -7.97
C LEU A 152 5.28 -2.46 -8.79
N ALA A 153 4.85 -1.20 -8.88
CA ALA A 153 5.57 -0.16 -9.62
C ALA A 153 6.99 0.08 -9.09
N MET A 154 7.16 0.15 -7.77
CA MET A 154 8.46 0.28 -7.11
C MET A 154 9.36 -0.94 -7.38
N THR A 155 8.81 -2.15 -7.26
CA THR A 155 9.54 -3.39 -7.54
C THR A 155 10.04 -3.42 -8.99
N GLU A 156 9.20 -3.02 -9.94
CA GLU A 156 9.58 -2.92 -11.34
C GLU A 156 10.64 -1.84 -11.60
N ALA A 157 10.50 -0.66 -10.97
CA ALA A 157 11.46 0.43 -11.09
C ALA A 157 12.83 0.02 -10.53
N GLN A 158 12.87 -0.64 -9.37
CA GLN A 158 14.10 -1.14 -8.78
C GLN A 158 14.76 -2.21 -9.66
N LYS A 159 13.98 -3.13 -10.25
CA LYS A 159 14.50 -4.12 -11.20
C LYS A 159 15.14 -3.46 -12.42
N LYS A 160 14.49 -2.44 -13.00
CA LYS A 160 15.04 -1.66 -14.13
C LYS A 160 16.32 -0.91 -13.73
N LEU A 161 16.38 -0.35 -12.52
CA LEU A 161 17.59 0.29 -12.00
C LEU A 161 18.76 -0.71 -11.89
N MET A 162 18.52 -1.92 -11.38
CA MET A 162 19.55 -2.96 -11.30
C MET A 162 20.05 -3.37 -12.70
N GLN A 163 19.15 -3.52 -13.67
CA GLN A 163 19.52 -3.82 -15.06
C GLN A 163 20.32 -2.69 -15.71
N ALA A 164 19.92 -1.44 -15.49
CA ALA A 164 20.65 -0.27 -15.99
C ALA A 164 22.05 -0.17 -15.38
N ARG A 165 22.19 -0.50 -14.10
CA ARG A 165 23.48 -0.56 -13.40
C ARG A 165 24.41 -1.58 -14.06
N ASP A 166 23.93 -2.81 -14.23
CA ASP A 166 24.74 -3.89 -14.77
C ASP A 166 25.17 -3.59 -16.22
N THR A 167 24.27 -2.99 -17.01
CA THR A 167 24.58 -2.56 -18.39
C THR A 167 25.59 -1.42 -18.42
N MET A 168 25.47 -0.44 -17.52
CA MET A 168 26.42 0.66 -17.39
C MET A 168 27.81 0.17 -16.95
N ASP A 169 27.88 -0.77 -16.00
CA ASP A 169 29.15 -1.33 -15.53
C ASP A 169 29.83 -2.16 -16.63
N ALA A 170 29.07 -2.92 -17.42
CA ALA A 170 29.59 -3.60 -18.61
C ALA A 170 30.14 -2.60 -19.65
N ALA A 171 29.38 -1.53 -19.94
CA ALA A 171 29.84 -0.47 -20.86
C ALA A 171 31.12 0.23 -20.35
N ARG A 172 31.23 0.45 -19.03
CA ARG A 172 32.43 1.00 -18.40
C ARG A 172 33.63 0.07 -18.56
N HIS A 173 33.44 -1.21 -18.31
CA HIS A 173 34.47 -2.23 -18.50
C HIS A 173 34.95 -2.24 -19.95
N ASP A 174 34.04 -2.26 -20.92
CA ASP A 174 34.38 -2.27 -22.34
C ASP A 174 35.14 -1.03 -22.80
N LEU A 175 34.80 0.15 -22.25
CA LEU A 175 35.51 1.40 -22.46
C LEU A 175 36.95 1.34 -21.91
N LYS A 176 37.15 0.79 -20.70
CA LYS A 176 38.49 0.60 -20.11
C LYS A 176 39.38 -0.32 -20.95
N HIS A 177 38.78 -1.26 -21.70
CA HIS A 177 39.49 -2.21 -22.55
C HIS A 177 39.56 -1.81 -24.04
N ALA A 178 39.15 -0.59 -24.39
CA ALA A 178 39.32 -0.06 -25.76
C ALA A 178 40.81 0.16 -26.09
N ARG A 179 41.23 -0.21 -27.32
CA ARG A 179 42.65 -0.18 -27.73
C ARG A 179 42.99 0.88 -28.78
N THR A 180 41.99 1.42 -29.47
CA THR A 180 42.17 2.46 -30.49
C THR A 180 41.38 3.70 -30.11
N THR A 181 41.82 4.87 -30.58
CA THR A 181 41.15 6.15 -30.33
C THR A 181 39.70 6.13 -30.81
N GLU A 182 39.45 5.57 -32.00
CA GLU A 182 38.09 5.40 -32.56
C GLU A 182 37.20 4.55 -31.63
N MET A 183 37.71 3.42 -31.12
CA MET A 183 36.98 2.58 -30.16
C MET A 183 36.70 3.30 -28.83
N VAL A 184 37.64 4.11 -28.36
CA VAL A 184 37.46 4.91 -27.12
C VAL A 184 36.33 5.91 -27.30
N GLU A 185 36.24 6.60 -28.45
CA GLU A 185 35.17 7.55 -28.73
C GLU A 185 33.80 6.88 -28.85
N GLU A 186 33.71 5.77 -29.59
CA GLU A 186 32.46 5.03 -29.79
C GLU A 186 31.94 4.47 -28.46
N LYS A 187 32.79 3.74 -27.73
CA LYS A 187 32.44 3.17 -26.42
C LYS A 187 32.21 4.25 -25.37
N GLY A 188 32.89 5.39 -25.48
CA GLY A 188 32.67 6.55 -24.62
C GLY A 188 31.26 7.12 -24.77
N LYS A 189 30.79 7.30 -26.01
CA LYS A 189 29.40 7.71 -26.31
C LYS A 189 28.38 6.69 -25.82
N TYR A 190 28.66 5.40 -25.96
CA TYR A 190 27.78 4.34 -25.46
C TYR A 190 27.71 4.33 -23.92
N TYR A 191 28.86 4.39 -23.24
CA TYR A 191 28.92 4.50 -21.79
C TYR A 191 28.17 5.73 -21.27
N GLU A 192 28.36 6.90 -21.90
CA GLU A 192 27.61 8.11 -21.53
C GLU A 192 26.09 7.92 -21.65
N ARG A 193 25.62 7.20 -22.67
CA ARG A 193 24.20 6.85 -22.81
C ARG A 193 23.71 5.95 -21.68
N MET A 194 24.49 4.94 -21.30
CA MET A 194 24.12 4.02 -20.21
C MET A 194 24.16 4.70 -18.84
N VAL A 195 25.07 5.65 -18.62
CA VAL A 195 25.06 6.50 -17.42
C VAL A 195 23.77 7.31 -17.35
N ARG A 196 23.35 7.94 -18.46
CA ARG A 196 22.07 8.69 -18.48
C ARG A 196 20.86 7.81 -18.20
N GLU A 197 20.84 6.59 -18.75
CA GLU A 197 19.77 5.62 -18.47
C GLU A 197 19.75 5.21 -17.00
N PHE A 198 20.92 4.90 -16.43
CA PHE A 198 21.05 4.61 -15.00
C PHE A 198 20.54 5.76 -14.14
N ASP A 199 20.98 6.99 -14.42
CA ASP A 199 20.57 8.19 -13.67
C ASP A 199 19.04 8.41 -13.76
N GLN A 200 18.43 8.14 -14.92
CA GLN A 200 16.97 8.21 -15.09
C GLN A 200 16.23 7.14 -14.27
N GLN A 201 16.71 5.90 -14.26
CA GLN A 201 16.09 4.86 -13.43
C GLN A 201 16.30 5.15 -11.95
N ALA A 202 17.45 5.68 -11.56
CA ALA A 202 17.72 6.06 -10.17
C ALA A 202 16.78 7.17 -9.71
N ALA A 203 16.53 8.17 -10.56
CA ALA A 203 15.56 9.24 -10.29
C ALA A 203 14.12 8.70 -10.15
N ARG A 204 13.71 7.72 -10.99
CA ARG A 204 12.39 7.09 -10.86
C ARG A 204 12.22 6.36 -9.54
N VAL A 205 13.24 5.62 -9.10
CA VAL A 205 13.22 4.92 -7.81
C VAL A 205 13.26 5.92 -6.65
N ALA A 206 14.04 7.01 -6.75
CA ALA A 206 14.11 8.08 -5.75
C ALA A 206 12.76 8.77 -5.53
N ALA A 207 11.96 8.90 -6.60
CA ALA A 207 10.65 9.54 -6.53
C ALA A 207 9.71 8.85 -5.52
N PHE A 208 9.77 7.52 -5.36
CA PHE A 208 8.86 6.81 -4.44
C PHE A 208 9.06 7.25 -2.97
N PRO A 209 10.26 7.16 -2.35
CA PRO A 209 10.50 7.73 -1.02
C PRO A 209 10.24 9.24 -0.92
N GLU A 210 10.47 10.01 -2.00
CA GLU A 210 10.20 11.46 -2.00
C GLU A 210 8.71 11.79 -1.89
N HIS A 211 7.81 10.97 -2.47
CA HIS A 211 6.36 11.16 -2.39
C HIS A 211 5.74 10.60 -1.11
N LEU A 212 6.47 9.73 -0.40
CA LEU A 212 6.00 9.05 0.81
C LEU A 212 5.40 9.97 1.89
N PRO A 213 5.90 11.20 2.15
CA PRO A 213 5.25 12.11 3.10
C PRO A 213 3.81 12.49 2.71
N ALA A 214 3.54 12.68 1.42
CA ALA A 214 2.20 12.99 0.92
C ALA A 214 1.27 11.76 1.05
N ASP A 215 1.75 10.58 0.69
CA ASP A 215 1.02 9.31 0.87
C ASP A 215 0.64 9.11 2.34
N LYS A 216 1.56 9.38 3.27
CA LYS A 216 1.30 9.29 4.72
C LYS A 216 0.18 10.22 5.19
N GLU A 217 0.17 11.46 4.71
CA GLU A 217 -0.88 12.42 5.05
C GLU A 217 -2.25 11.96 4.52
N GLU A 218 -2.26 11.38 3.33
CA GLU A 218 -3.45 10.85 2.69
C GLU A 218 -3.99 9.61 3.40
N HIS A 219 -3.12 8.64 3.72
CA HIS A 219 -3.48 7.47 4.51
C HIS A 219 -3.99 7.86 5.91
N GLN A 220 -3.47 8.92 6.51
CA GLN A 220 -3.98 9.44 7.78
C GLN A 220 -5.43 9.94 7.65
N LYS A 221 -5.75 10.67 6.57
CA LYS A 221 -7.13 11.13 6.30
C LYS A 221 -8.09 9.95 6.12
N GLU A 222 -7.66 8.96 5.34
CA GLU A 222 -8.40 7.71 5.15
C GLU A 222 -8.74 6.98 6.45
N LEU A 223 -7.81 6.95 7.40
CA LEU A 223 -8.06 6.37 8.72
C LEU A 223 -9.14 7.15 9.50
N PHE A 224 -9.15 8.48 9.44
CA PHE A 224 -10.21 9.27 10.07
C PHE A 224 -11.57 8.99 9.44
N ASP A 225 -11.66 9.00 8.10
CA ASP A 225 -12.89 8.69 7.36
C ASP A 225 -13.40 7.27 7.65
N TYR A 226 -12.48 6.32 7.85
CA TYR A 226 -12.78 4.94 8.21
C TYR A 226 -13.43 4.87 9.61
N PHE A 227 -12.80 5.47 10.61
CA PHE A 227 -13.32 5.46 11.99
C PHE A 227 -14.62 6.25 12.12
N GLU A 228 -14.78 7.35 11.39
CA GLU A 228 -16.06 8.08 11.31
C GLU A 228 -17.17 7.19 10.72
N THR A 229 -16.88 6.45 9.66
CA THR A 229 -17.84 5.50 9.07
C THR A 229 -18.27 4.44 10.07
N LEU A 230 -17.32 3.84 10.80
CA LEU A 230 -17.60 2.83 11.81
C LEU A 230 -18.40 3.41 12.99
N GLY A 231 -18.01 4.60 13.47
CA GLY A 231 -18.69 5.31 14.54
C GLY A 231 -20.15 5.64 14.19
N ASN A 232 -20.37 6.15 12.97
CA ASN A 232 -21.72 6.46 12.46
C ASN A 232 -22.59 5.20 12.38
N PHE A 233 -22.05 4.07 11.92
CA PHE A 233 -22.78 2.80 11.92
C PHE A 233 -23.23 2.40 13.33
N HIS A 234 -22.31 2.36 14.29
CA HIS A 234 -22.62 1.94 15.65
C HIS A 234 -23.58 2.90 16.36
N GLN A 235 -23.42 4.21 16.19
CA GLN A 235 -24.31 5.20 16.77
C GLN A 235 -25.73 5.05 16.22
N ASN A 236 -25.88 4.94 14.90
CA ASN A 236 -27.19 4.77 14.28
C ASN A 236 -27.82 3.42 14.67
N ALA A 237 -27.03 2.35 14.76
CA ALA A 237 -27.51 1.03 15.15
C ALA A 237 -28.00 1.04 16.61
N ASN A 238 -27.28 1.73 17.50
CA ASN A 238 -27.69 1.89 18.89
C ASN A 238 -29.01 2.67 19.00
N LEU A 239 -29.14 3.79 18.30
CA LEU A 239 -30.38 4.58 18.28
C LEU A 239 -31.57 3.75 17.79
N LEU A 240 -31.38 2.98 16.71
CA LEU A 240 -32.40 2.06 16.20
C LEU A 240 -32.81 1.02 17.26
N LEU A 241 -31.85 0.43 17.95
CA LEU A 241 -32.13 -0.58 18.98
C LEU A 241 -32.83 0.04 20.20
N GLU A 242 -32.38 1.20 20.68
CA GLU A 242 -33.00 1.90 21.81
C GLU A 242 -34.47 2.25 21.55
N GLU A 243 -34.80 2.67 20.32
CA GLU A 243 -36.17 2.98 19.91
C GLU A 243 -37.08 1.73 19.91
N HIS A 244 -36.57 0.61 19.38
CA HIS A 244 -37.41 -0.55 19.07
C HIS A 244 -37.39 -1.66 20.13
N LEU A 245 -36.35 -1.77 20.96
CA LEU A 245 -36.29 -2.78 22.04
C LEU A 245 -37.48 -2.73 23.02
N PRO A 246 -38.00 -1.55 23.43
CA PRO A 246 -39.20 -1.49 24.27
C PRO A 246 -40.44 -2.11 23.62
N LEU A 247 -40.59 -2.01 22.30
CA LEU A 247 -41.72 -2.54 21.54
C LEU A 247 -41.68 -4.07 21.40
N MET A 248 -40.49 -4.67 21.54
CA MET A 248 -40.30 -6.12 21.47
C MET A 248 -40.60 -6.84 22.79
N LYS A 249 -40.88 -6.11 23.88
CA LYS A 249 -41.20 -6.72 25.18
C LYS A 249 -42.55 -7.43 25.08
N ILE A 250 -42.53 -8.77 25.15
CA ILE A 250 -43.74 -9.58 25.31
C ILE A 250 -44.36 -9.22 26.67
N PRO A 251 -45.65 -8.80 26.73
CA PRO A 251 -46.34 -8.61 28.00
C PRO A 251 -46.27 -9.91 28.80
N PRO A 252 -46.04 -9.88 30.12
CA PRO A 252 -46.03 -11.09 30.92
C PRO A 252 -47.35 -11.85 30.71
N THR A 253 -47.23 -13.10 30.28
CA THR A 253 -48.36 -14.00 30.06
C THR A 253 -49.20 -14.04 31.34
N VAL A 254 -50.45 -13.59 31.25
CA VAL A 254 -51.40 -13.70 32.36
C VAL A 254 -51.49 -15.17 32.76
N THR A 255 -51.22 -15.39 34.05
CA THR A 255 -51.28 -16.67 34.75
C THR A 255 -52.56 -17.40 34.39
N VAL A 256 -52.43 -18.59 33.77
CA VAL A 256 -53.54 -19.53 33.67
C VAL A 256 -53.86 -19.98 35.10
N THR A 257 -54.90 -19.41 35.69
CA THR A 257 -55.52 -19.92 36.91
C THR A 257 -56.07 -21.30 36.60
N ASN A 258 -55.46 -22.32 37.19
CA ASN A 258 -55.89 -23.71 37.09
C ASN A 258 -57.25 -23.87 37.79
N PRO A 259 -58.36 -24.20 37.09
CA PRO A 259 -59.69 -24.29 37.69
C PRO A 259 -59.94 -25.61 38.46
N ARG A 260 -58.89 -26.25 38.99
CA ARG A 260 -58.98 -27.54 39.72
C ARG A 260 -58.69 -27.45 41.23
N GLN A 261 -58.83 -26.27 41.82
CA GLN A 261 -58.78 -26.08 43.28
C GLN A 261 -60.00 -25.27 43.76
N GLN A 262 -61.19 -25.88 43.67
CA GLN A 262 -62.37 -25.57 44.50
C GLN A 262 -63.11 -26.87 44.79
#